data_AF-A0A8H5SY79-F1
#
_entry.id   AF-A0A8H5SY79-F1
#
_cell.length_a   1.000
_cell.length_b   1.000
_cell.length_c   1.000
_cell.angle_alpha   90.00
_cell.angle_beta   90.00
_cell.angle_gamma   90.00
#
_symmetry.space_group_name_H-M   'P 1'
#
loop_
_entity.id
_entity.type
_entity.pdbx_description
1 polymer ?
#
loop_
_entity_poly.entity_id
_entity_poly.type
_entity_poly.pdbx_seq_one_letter_code
_entity_poly.pdbx_strand_id
1 'polypeptide(L)'
;MDQDTAIPKFVVDLSQPPETRHAHIIPHLREPMIACNLPSLFDEVTELVAGPFFGKALVALTRLALRRVHSAEETAELAGISQALNIPMHVLVAFNVLLDLLLGCTSGGVRVLDSDTIGPTTRILHFRTLDWAMHRLRQIIVELDYVRVTGGPVIATTVTYFGYVGVLTGVRKGLSVSLNFRPYHARDTAAQRLSFRWHQAMVVLGFRQSISSSLRNVLLDPPPTSSDPSKDSQDIGPLGLEGDDVSDQYVKKVLERLSASNSTSAYLIFCQPETVYIMEKDHRSATVRQSDTFLTACNHDAKDEEDPSQLQQVAGALAEGGDATGMGDIVGMSASSNSCAIAQIKTLMSE
;
A
#
# COMPACT_ATOMS: atom_id res chain seq x y z
N MET A 1 29.70 -1.61 -7.23
CA MET A 1 29.21 -3.00 -7.04
C MET A 1 28.68 -3.06 -5.62
N ASP A 2 27.46 -2.56 -5.41
CA ASP A 2 26.78 -2.76 -4.13
C ASP A 2 26.38 -4.24 -4.05
N GLN A 3 26.71 -4.89 -2.94
CA GLN A 3 26.19 -6.23 -2.67
C GLN A 3 24.68 -6.12 -2.54
N ASP A 4 23.95 -6.80 -3.44
CA ASP A 4 22.51 -7.06 -3.30
C ASP A 4 22.25 -7.67 -1.92
N THR A 5 21.94 -6.84 -0.95
CA THR A 5 21.61 -7.27 0.40
C THR A 5 20.15 -7.69 0.33
N ALA A 6 19.92 -9.01 0.30
CA ALA A 6 18.58 -9.56 0.26
C ALA A 6 17.71 -8.94 1.37
N ILE A 7 16.47 -8.56 1.03
CA ILE A 7 15.53 -7.98 1.99
C ILE A 7 15.31 -9.01 3.12
N PRO A 8 15.45 -8.62 4.39
CA PRO A 8 15.26 -9.54 5.51
C PRO A 8 13.80 -10.01 5.57
N LYS A 9 13.62 -11.32 5.71
CA LYS A 9 12.32 -11.99 5.67
C LYS A 9 11.94 -12.54 7.05
N PHE A 10 10.70 -12.30 7.47
CA PHE A 10 10.17 -12.75 8.76
C PHE A 10 8.77 -13.31 8.63
N VAL A 11 8.37 -14.15 9.59
CA VAL A 11 7.01 -14.69 9.70
C VAL A 11 6.24 -13.93 10.78
N VAL A 12 5.01 -13.52 10.48
CA VAL A 12 4.06 -12.91 11.40
C VAL A 12 2.92 -13.88 11.65
N ASP A 13 2.80 -14.35 12.90
CA ASP A 13 1.76 -15.29 13.31
C ASP A 13 0.52 -14.55 13.83
N LEU A 14 -0.56 -14.59 13.03
CA LEU A 14 -1.81 -13.89 13.34
C LEU A 14 -2.57 -14.49 14.52
N SER A 15 -2.25 -15.71 14.96
CA SER A 15 -2.84 -16.30 16.17
C SER A 15 -2.30 -15.69 17.46
N GLN A 16 -1.14 -15.03 17.41
CA GLN A 16 -0.57 -14.35 18.58
C GLN A 16 -1.31 -13.04 18.86
N PRO A 17 -1.31 -12.58 20.14
CA PRO A 17 -1.79 -11.26 20.50
C PRO A 17 -1.13 -10.17 19.65
N PRO A 18 -1.88 -9.21 19.08
CA PRO A 18 -1.34 -8.21 18.16
C PRO A 18 -0.14 -7.43 18.72
N GLU A 19 -0.15 -7.15 20.02
CA GLU A 19 0.91 -6.42 20.72
C GLU A 19 2.26 -7.15 20.72
N THR A 20 2.25 -8.48 20.58
CA THR A 20 3.47 -9.32 20.66
C THR A 20 3.89 -9.92 19.33
N ARG A 21 3.07 -9.81 18.27
CA ARG A 21 3.31 -10.43 16.95
C ARG A 21 4.65 -10.08 16.32
N HIS A 22 5.20 -8.91 16.64
CA HIS A 22 6.45 -8.42 16.07
C HIS A 22 7.64 -8.57 17.04
N ALA A 23 7.42 -9.10 18.25
CA ALA A 23 8.42 -9.12 19.32
C ALA A 23 9.69 -9.89 18.95
N HIS A 24 9.57 -10.97 18.17
CA HIS A 24 10.71 -11.74 17.67
C HIS A 24 11.46 -11.05 16.52
N ILE A 25 10.83 -10.13 15.80
CA ILE A 25 11.44 -9.39 14.68
C ILE A 25 12.29 -8.22 15.22
N ILE A 26 11.82 -7.57 16.29
CA ILE A 26 12.41 -6.36 16.86
C ILE A 26 13.92 -6.46 17.15
N PRO A 27 14.44 -7.55 17.76
CA PRO A 27 15.87 -7.68 18.00
C PRO A 27 16.74 -7.59 16.73
N HIS A 28 16.22 -8.06 15.60
CA HIS A 28 16.94 -8.04 14.32
C HIS A 28 16.91 -6.67 13.64
N LEU A 29 15.86 -5.87 13.89
CA LEU A 29 15.65 -4.59 13.23
C LEU A 29 15.86 -3.38 14.15
N ARG A 30 16.25 -3.59 15.41
CA ARG A 30 16.48 -2.50 16.37
C ARG A 30 17.50 -1.49 15.85
N GLU A 31 18.68 -1.95 15.41
CA GLU A 31 19.73 -1.08 14.91
C GLU A 31 19.30 -0.34 13.62
N PRO A 32 18.76 -1.02 12.57
CA PRO A 32 18.20 -0.31 11.42
C PRO A 32 17.12 0.73 11.76
N MET A 33 16.24 0.42 12.72
CA MET A 33 15.19 1.35 13.15
C MET A 33 15.76 2.59 13.87
N ILE A 34 16.80 2.41 14.69
CA ILE A 34 17.51 3.52 15.34
C ILE A 34 18.23 4.38 14.28
N ALA A 35 18.93 3.74 13.34
CA ALA A 35 19.64 4.42 12.25
C ALA A 35 18.69 5.18 11.31
N CYS A 36 17.51 4.63 11.05
CA CYS A 36 16.46 5.27 10.27
C CYS A 36 15.98 6.57 10.93
N ASN A 37 15.93 6.60 12.26
CA ASN A 37 15.50 7.74 13.09
C ASN A 37 14.17 8.34 12.59
N LEU A 38 13.12 7.50 12.61
CA LEU A 38 11.78 7.87 12.15
C LEU A 38 11.23 9.16 12.80
N PRO A 39 11.46 9.46 14.09
CA PRO A 39 11.07 10.74 14.68
C PRO A 39 11.69 11.96 13.97
N SER A 40 12.99 11.89 13.64
CA SER A 40 13.65 12.97 12.88
C SER A 40 13.05 13.15 11.50
N LEU A 41 12.74 12.05 10.80
CA LEU A 41 12.06 12.11 9.49
C LEU A 41 10.68 12.76 9.61
N PHE A 42 9.94 12.44 10.68
CA PHE A 42 8.65 13.04 10.96
C PHE A 42 8.76 14.55 11.23
N ASP A 43 9.75 14.96 12.02
CA ASP A 43 10.02 16.38 12.31
C ASP A 43 10.40 17.13 11.02
N GLU A 44 11.27 16.56 10.18
CA GLU A 44 11.65 17.11 8.87
C GLU A 44 10.42 17.34 7.97
N VAL A 45 9.55 16.33 7.84
CA VAL A 45 8.30 16.46 7.05
C VAL A 45 7.38 17.53 7.66
N THR A 46 7.26 17.56 8.98
CA THR A 46 6.35 18.49 9.66
C THR A 46 6.82 19.94 9.55
N GLU A 47 8.12 20.19 9.73
CA GLU A 47 8.73 21.50 9.55
C GLU A 47 8.63 21.99 8.10
N LEU A 48 8.74 21.08 7.14
CA LEU A 48 8.70 21.42 5.74
C LEU A 48 7.26 21.70 5.24
N VAL A 49 6.26 21.01 5.80
CA VAL A 49 4.83 21.24 5.48
C VAL A 49 4.26 22.46 6.21
N ALA A 50 4.64 22.70 7.47
CA ALA A 50 4.05 23.76 8.30
C ALA A 50 4.94 24.99 8.49
N GLY A 51 6.20 24.93 8.07
CA GLY A 51 7.22 25.93 8.37
C GLY A 51 7.80 25.80 9.80
N PRO A 52 9.00 26.34 10.08
CA PRO A 52 9.72 26.09 11.34
C PRO A 52 8.99 26.59 12.59
N PHE A 53 8.20 27.67 12.45
CA PHE A 53 7.52 28.31 13.57
C PHE A 53 6.23 27.58 13.97
N PHE A 54 5.43 27.15 12.98
CA PHE A 54 4.20 26.39 13.24
C PHE A 54 4.46 24.89 13.43
N GLY A 55 5.60 24.36 12.93
CA GLY A 55 5.99 22.96 13.06
C GLY A 55 6.00 22.48 14.51
N LYS A 56 6.58 23.25 15.44
CA LYS A 56 6.63 22.87 16.88
C LYS A 56 5.25 22.80 17.54
N ALA A 57 4.38 23.74 17.22
CA ALA A 57 2.99 23.72 17.70
C ALA A 57 2.21 22.55 17.08
N LEU A 58 2.46 22.25 15.82
CA LEU A 58 1.86 21.12 15.11
C LEU A 58 2.33 19.77 15.69
N VAL A 59 3.61 19.62 16.02
CA VAL A 59 4.14 18.41 16.71
C VAL A 59 3.47 18.21 18.07
N ALA A 60 3.23 19.28 18.82
CA ALA A 60 2.48 19.18 20.08
C ALA A 60 1.03 18.73 19.85
N LEU A 61 0.39 19.22 18.79
CA LEU A 61 -0.95 18.81 18.39
C LEU A 61 -0.99 17.35 17.90
N THR A 62 0.00 16.89 17.15
CA THR A 62 0.06 15.52 16.62
C THR A 62 0.20 14.50 17.74
N ARG A 63 0.94 14.81 18.81
CA ARG A 63 0.98 13.98 20.03
C ARG A 63 -0.40 13.75 20.64
N LEU A 64 -1.30 14.74 20.54
CA LEU A 64 -2.66 14.63 21.04
C LEU A 64 -3.62 13.98 20.04
N ALA A 65 -3.45 14.26 18.75
CA ALA A 65 -4.35 13.82 17.68
C ALA A 65 -4.05 12.40 17.16
N LEU A 66 -2.77 12.05 16.97
CA LEU A 66 -2.33 10.81 16.33
C LEU A 66 -2.10 9.72 17.38
N ARG A 67 -3.18 9.28 18.02
CA ARG A 67 -3.10 8.27 19.09
C ARG A 67 -3.26 6.83 18.61
N ARG A 68 -3.94 6.64 17.48
CA ARG A 68 -4.31 5.32 16.97
C ARG A 68 -4.62 5.37 15.49
N VAL A 69 -4.57 4.21 14.85
CA VAL A 69 -5.17 3.99 13.53
C VAL A 69 -6.61 3.48 13.70
N HIS A 70 -7.31 3.20 12.60
CA HIS A 70 -8.71 2.79 12.69
C HIS A 70 -8.89 1.43 13.35
N SER A 71 -8.11 0.43 12.93
CA SER A 71 -8.19 -0.92 13.46
C SER A 71 -7.57 -0.99 14.85
N ALA A 72 -8.29 -1.61 15.79
CA ALA A 72 -7.79 -1.87 17.14
C ALA A 72 -6.60 -2.85 17.11
N GLU A 73 -6.66 -3.84 16.22
CA GLU A 73 -5.60 -4.82 16.01
C GLU A 73 -4.32 -4.17 15.48
N GLU A 74 -4.42 -3.35 14.44
CA GLU A 74 -3.28 -2.59 13.91
C GLU A 74 -2.73 -1.60 14.95
N THR A 75 -3.60 -0.96 15.73
CA THR A 75 -3.19 -0.06 16.82
C THR A 75 -2.40 -0.80 17.90
N ALA A 76 -2.82 -2.02 18.24
CA ALA A 76 -2.15 -2.88 19.21
C ALA A 76 -0.77 -3.35 18.69
N GLU A 77 -0.66 -3.74 17.40
CA GLU A 77 0.64 -4.02 16.77
C GLU A 77 1.60 -2.82 16.88
N LEU A 78 1.11 -1.62 16.54
CA LEU A 78 1.90 -0.39 16.66
C LEU A 78 2.27 -0.06 18.11
N ALA A 79 1.39 -0.32 19.08
CA ALA A 79 1.67 -0.13 20.49
C ALA A 79 2.79 -1.06 20.98
N GLY A 80 2.79 -2.33 20.56
CA GLY A 80 3.86 -3.28 20.83
C GLY A 80 5.21 -2.82 20.28
N ILE A 81 5.23 -2.39 19.02
CA ILE A 81 6.44 -1.84 18.36
C ILE A 81 6.91 -0.57 19.08
N SER A 82 5.99 0.35 19.39
CA SER A 82 6.26 1.61 20.09
C SER A 82 6.97 1.37 21.42
N GLN A 83 6.44 0.45 22.23
CA GLN A 83 7.00 0.14 23.56
C GLN A 83 8.38 -0.50 23.46
N ALA A 84 8.54 -1.49 22.58
CA ALA A 84 9.77 -2.28 22.50
C ALA A 84 10.94 -1.52 21.83
N LEU A 85 10.66 -0.57 20.93
CA LEU A 85 11.66 0.28 20.27
C LEU A 85 11.79 1.69 20.88
N ASN A 86 10.93 2.04 21.85
CA ASN A 86 10.86 3.40 22.40
C ASN A 86 10.63 4.49 21.34
N ILE A 87 9.83 4.16 20.31
CA ILE A 87 9.41 5.11 19.27
C ILE A 87 8.06 5.68 19.68
N PRO A 88 7.87 7.01 19.71
CA PRO A 88 6.61 7.60 20.11
C PRO A 88 5.43 7.15 19.22
N MET A 89 4.31 6.77 19.83
CA MET A 89 3.13 6.26 19.11
C MET A 89 2.64 7.19 17.99
N HIS A 90 2.63 8.51 18.22
CA HIS A 90 2.21 9.49 17.22
C HIS A 90 3.08 9.48 15.95
N VAL A 91 4.36 9.14 16.06
CA VAL A 91 5.27 8.99 14.91
C VAL A 91 4.90 7.75 14.11
N LEU A 92 4.64 6.62 14.77
CA LEU A 92 4.21 5.39 14.10
C LEU A 92 2.81 5.55 13.46
N VAL A 93 1.89 6.22 14.14
CA VAL A 93 0.56 6.53 13.57
C VAL A 93 0.70 7.45 12.36
N ALA A 94 1.49 8.52 12.45
CA ALA A 94 1.78 9.39 11.31
C ALA A 94 2.36 8.60 10.12
N PHE A 95 3.34 7.75 10.40
CA PHE A 95 3.95 6.88 9.39
C PHE A 95 2.91 5.99 8.72
N ASN A 96 1.90 5.49 9.43
CA ASN A 96 0.88 4.63 8.86
C ASN A 96 -0.23 5.35 8.08
N VAL A 97 -0.50 6.63 8.38
CA VAL A 97 -1.59 7.40 7.75
C VAL A 97 -1.12 8.39 6.69
N LEU A 98 0.18 8.67 6.59
CA LEU A 98 0.74 9.62 5.63
C LEU A 98 1.58 8.95 4.53
N LEU A 99 1.99 7.69 4.70
CA LEU A 99 2.90 7.04 3.76
C LEU A 99 2.38 7.01 2.35
N ASP A 100 1.11 6.67 2.20
CA ASP A 100 0.42 6.55 0.92
C ASP A 100 0.36 7.87 0.14
N LEU A 101 0.62 9.00 0.80
CA LEU A 101 0.66 10.33 0.18
C LEU A 101 2.04 10.73 -0.35
N LEU A 102 3.11 10.00 0.00
CA LEU A 102 4.50 10.42 -0.18
C LEU A 102 5.32 9.45 -1.05
N LEU A 103 4.66 8.67 -1.91
CA LEU A 103 5.30 7.60 -2.69
C LEU A 103 5.16 7.80 -4.20
N GLY A 104 6.29 7.96 -4.88
CA GLY A 104 6.37 7.76 -6.32
C GLY A 104 6.36 6.27 -6.62
N CYS A 105 5.64 5.85 -7.65
CA CYS A 105 5.54 4.43 -7.98
C CYS A 105 5.39 4.25 -9.49
N THR A 106 5.93 3.14 -9.99
CA THR A 106 5.54 2.55 -11.27
C THR A 106 5.09 1.13 -10.99
N SER A 107 3.87 0.76 -11.36
CA SER A 107 3.31 -0.57 -11.05
C SER A 107 2.46 -1.07 -12.20
N GLY A 108 2.41 -2.38 -12.37
CA GLY A 108 1.64 -2.96 -13.46
C GLY A 108 1.68 -4.48 -13.47
N GLY A 109 1.02 -5.04 -14.47
CA GLY A 109 1.06 -6.46 -14.74
C GLY A 109 1.33 -6.73 -16.20
N VAL A 110 2.08 -7.80 -16.48
CA VAL A 110 2.44 -8.23 -17.83
C VAL A 110 2.25 -9.73 -17.98
N ARG A 111 1.62 -10.14 -19.08
CA ARG A 111 1.49 -11.55 -19.46
C ARG A 111 2.81 -12.02 -20.06
N VAL A 112 3.35 -13.08 -19.49
CA VAL A 112 4.55 -13.76 -19.97
C VAL A 112 4.24 -15.21 -20.29
N LEU A 113 5.04 -15.80 -21.17
CA LEU A 113 5.06 -17.24 -21.37
C LEU A 113 5.66 -17.91 -20.14
N ASP A 114 5.06 -19.00 -19.70
CA ASP A 114 5.58 -19.79 -18.60
C ASP A 114 6.55 -20.84 -19.14
N SER A 115 7.84 -20.49 -19.10
CA SER A 115 8.93 -21.32 -19.61
C SER A 115 9.09 -22.66 -18.88
N ASP A 116 8.49 -22.81 -17.69
CA ASP A 116 8.66 -23.99 -16.83
C ASP A 116 7.62 -25.08 -17.09
N THR A 117 6.67 -24.86 -18.01
CA THR A 117 5.59 -25.80 -18.32
C THR A 117 5.72 -26.43 -19.71
N ILE A 118 5.33 -27.70 -19.84
CA ILE A 118 5.29 -28.40 -21.13
C ILE A 118 4.06 -27.89 -21.91
N GLY A 119 4.26 -26.84 -22.70
CA GLY A 119 3.24 -26.22 -23.56
C GLY A 119 3.24 -24.70 -23.44
N PRO A 120 2.56 -23.96 -24.34
CA PRO A 120 2.47 -22.51 -24.26
C PRO A 120 1.46 -22.10 -23.19
N THR A 121 1.81 -22.27 -21.91
CA THR A 121 1.03 -21.67 -20.83
C THR A 121 1.53 -20.25 -20.57
N THR A 122 0.65 -19.38 -20.10
CA THR A 122 0.98 -17.97 -19.84
C THR A 122 0.55 -17.60 -18.43
N ARG A 123 1.26 -16.64 -17.84
CA ARG A 123 0.94 -16.12 -16.50
C ARG A 123 1.11 -14.60 -16.47
N ILE A 124 0.37 -13.94 -15.59
CA ILE A 124 0.58 -12.53 -15.28
C ILE A 124 1.67 -12.38 -14.22
N LEU A 125 2.69 -11.56 -14.50
CA LEU A 125 3.66 -11.08 -13.52
C LEU A 125 3.27 -9.67 -13.09
N HIS A 126 3.11 -9.46 -11.78
CA HIS A 126 2.92 -8.14 -11.19
C HIS A 126 4.29 -7.55 -10.83
N PHE A 127 4.59 -6.35 -11.33
CA PHE A 127 5.80 -5.62 -11.00
C PHE A 127 5.48 -4.28 -10.35
N ARG A 128 6.43 -3.80 -9.54
CA ARG A 128 6.37 -2.48 -8.92
C ARG A 128 7.76 -1.94 -8.64
N THR A 129 7.95 -0.65 -8.91
CA THR A 129 8.97 0.19 -8.29
C THR A 129 8.31 1.11 -7.27
N LEU A 130 9.00 1.35 -6.16
CA LEU A 130 8.59 2.29 -5.14
C LEU A 130 9.74 3.28 -4.96
N ASP A 131 9.47 4.50 -5.39
CA ASP A 131 10.39 5.62 -5.40
C ASP A 131 10.06 6.56 -4.26
N TRP A 132 11.05 6.85 -3.44
CA TRP A 132 10.92 7.81 -2.37
C TRP A 132 12.26 8.49 -2.08
N ALA A 133 12.22 9.82 -1.91
CA ALA A 133 13.35 10.67 -1.57
C ALA A 133 13.98 10.41 -0.18
N MET A 134 13.35 9.61 0.69
CA MET A 134 13.88 9.29 2.02
C MET A 134 14.70 7.99 2.04
N HIS A 135 15.96 8.06 1.60
CA HIS A 135 16.87 6.91 1.54
C HIS A 135 17.00 6.12 2.85
N ARG A 136 16.82 6.78 4.01
CA ARG A 136 16.87 6.16 5.35
C ARG A 136 15.86 5.02 5.53
N LEU A 137 14.72 5.06 4.83
CA LEU A 137 13.69 4.02 4.94
C LEU A 137 14.08 2.70 4.28
N ARG A 138 15.08 2.70 3.38
CA ARG A 138 15.60 1.47 2.77
C ARG A 138 16.15 0.49 3.81
N GLN A 139 16.65 1.01 4.94
CA GLN A 139 17.23 0.20 6.01
C GLN A 139 16.20 -0.64 6.76
N ILE A 140 14.92 -0.26 6.69
CA ILE A 140 13.84 -0.90 7.45
C ILE A 140 12.86 -1.63 6.53
N ILE A 141 13.23 -1.87 5.27
CA ILE A 141 12.44 -2.70 4.35
C ILE A 141 12.51 -4.15 4.83
N VAL A 142 11.34 -4.79 4.89
CA VAL A 142 11.17 -6.18 5.33
C VAL A 142 10.19 -6.90 4.42
N GLU A 143 10.40 -8.20 4.29
CA GLU A 143 9.41 -9.12 3.74
C GLU A 143 8.71 -9.83 4.90
N LEU A 144 7.38 -9.76 4.97
CA LEU A 144 6.58 -10.37 6.02
C LEU A 144 5.64 -11.43 5.44
N ASP A 145 5.86 -12.68 5.83
CA ASP A 145 4.98 -13.80 5.58
C ASP A 145 3.96 -13.92 6.72
N TYR A 146 2.68 -13.83 6.41
CA TYR A 146 1.60 -13.97 7.39
C TYR A 146 1.11 -15.41 7.44
N VAL A 147 0.99 -15.96 8.65
CA VAL A 147 0.42 -17.30 8.92
C VAL A 147 -0.74 -17.18 9.90
N ARG A 148 -1.74 -18.06 9.82
CA ARG A 148 -2.89 -18.04 10.75
C ARG A 148 -2.61 -18.75 12.08
N VAL A 149 -1.67 -19.68 12.08
CA VAL A 149 -1.27 -20.48 13.24
C VAL A 149 0.24 -20.70 13.17
N THR A 150 0.87 -20.90 14.32
CA THR A 150 2.30 -21.17 14.39
C THR A 150 2.69 -22.38 13.54
N GLY A 151 3.62 -22.20 12.59
CA GLY A 151 4.06 -23.24 11.67
C GLY A 151 3.05 -23.63 10.58
N GLY A 152 1.93 -22.90 10.47
CA GLY A 152 0.96 -23.06 9.40
C GLY A 152 1.45 -22.51 8.05
N PRO A 153 0.66 -22.70 6.97
CA PRO A 153 1.02 -22.19 5.65
C PRO A 153 0.93 -20.67 5.59
N VAL A 154 1.78 -20.08 4.75
CA VAL A 154 1.77 -18.65 4.44
C VAL A 154 0.49 -18.32 3.67
N ILE A 155 -0.33 -17.44 4.23
CA ILE A 155 -1.57 -16.99 3.59
C ILE A 155 -1.37 -15.75 2.73
N ALA A 156 -0.35 -14.96 3.04
CA ALA A 156 0.02 -13.75 2.33
C ALA A 156 1.45 -13.35 2.63
N THR A 157 2.11 -12.71 1.68
CA THR A 157 3.43 -12.10 1.83
C THR A 157 3.34 -10.62 1.47
N THR A 158 4.03 -9.77 2.22
CA THR A 158 4.12 -8.33 1.93
C THR A 158 5.56 -7.89 1.92
N VAL A 159 5.88 -6.91 1.06
CA VAL A 159 7.12 -6.15 1.14
C VAL A 159 6.74 -4.77 1.68
N THR A 160 7.23 -4.44 2.86
CA THR A 160 6.81 -3.26 3.62
C THR A 160 7.98 -2.65 4.39
N TYR A 161 7.72 -1.57 5.12
CA TYR A 161 8.65 -1.00 6.09
C TYR A 161 8.29 -1.49 7.49
N PHE A 162 9.28 -1.87 8.30
CA PHE A 162 9.02 -2.25 9.67
C PHE A 162 8.44 -1.06 10.47
N GLY A 163 7.31 -1.30 11.13
CA GLY A 163 6.49 -0.24 11.73
C GLY A 163 5.37 0.31 10.84
N TYR A 164 5.27 -0.12 9.57
CA TYR A 164 4.11 0.09 8.72
C TYR A 164 3.23 -1.16 8.69
N VAL A 165 2.03 -1.06 9.26
CA VAL A 165 1.08 -2.18 9.41
C VAL A 165 0.06 -2.24 8.27
N GLY A 166 -0.08 -1.20 7.44
CA GLY A 166 -0.88 -1.28 6.22
C GLY A 166 -0.21 -2.09 5.10
N VAL A 167 -0.88 -2.24 3.95
CA VAL A 167 -0.30 -2.88 2.75
C VAL A 167 -0.07 -1.85 1.64
N LEU A 168 1.18 -1.76 1.19
CA LEU A 168 1.57 -1.05 -0.03
C LEU A 168 1.81 -2.01 -1.20
N THR A 169 2.39 -3.16 -0.89
CA THR A 169 2.71 -4.24 -1.83
C THR A 169 2.46 -5.56 -1.12
N GLY A 170 1.65 -6.44 -1.70
CA GLY A 170 1.38 -7.74 -1.11
C GLY A 170 0.89 -8.76 -2.12
N VAL A 171 1.06 -10.03 -1.78
CA VAL A 171 0.62 -11.16 -2.58
C VAL A 171 0.01 -12.22 -1.67
N ARG A 172 -1.06 -12.84 -2.14
CA ARG A 172 -1.63 -14.08 -1.64
C ARG A 172 -1.93 -14.98 -2.84
N LYS A 173 -2.25 -16.24 -2.59
CA LYS A 173 -2.63 -17.16 -3.68
C LYS A 173 -3.78 -16.57 -4.52
N GLY A 174 -3.56 -16.44 -5.83
CA GLY A 174 -4.53 -15.89 -6.79
C GLY A 174 -4.63 -14.38 -6.86
N LEU A 175 -3.91 -13.62 -6.01
CA LEU A 175 -4.03 -12.16 -5.99
C LEU A 175 -2.74 -11.49 -5.51
N SER A 176 -2.23 -10.57 -6.30
CA SER A 176 -1.25 -9.58 -5.86
C SER A 176 -1.81 -8.17 -5.95
N VAL A 177 -1.41 -7.31 -5.02
CA VAL A 177 -1.91 -5.95 -4.86
C VAL A 177 -0.76 -4.96 -4.69
N SER A 178 -0.93 -3.77 -5.26
CA SER A 178 -0.06 -2.64 -4.98
C SER A 178 -0.79 -1.30 -4.99
N LEU A 179 -0.21 -0.29 -4.33
CA LEU A 179 -0.80 1.03 -4.10
C LEU A 179 0.14 2.15 -4.54
N ASN A 180 -0.29 3.01 -5.46
CA ASN A 180 0.47 4.21 -5.85
C ASN A 180 -0.24 5.47 -5.36
N PHE A 181 0.54 6.51 -5.06
CA PHE A 181 -0.01 7.83 -4.77
C PHE A 181 -0.77 8.39 -5.97
N ARG A 182 -1.94 8.97 -5.72
CA ARG A 182 -2.73 9.72 -6.71
C ARG A 182 -2.91 11.17 -6.28
N PRO A 183 -2.39 12.16 -7.04
CA PRO A 183 -2.47 13.58 -6.69
C PRO A 183 -3.86 14.20 -6.92
N TYR A 184 -4.73 13.50 -7.63
CA TYR A 184 -6.08 13.94 -7.96
C TYR A 184 -7.10 13.55 -6.90
N HIS A 185 -8.10 14.39 -6.71
CA HIS A 185 -9.38 13.99 -6.13
C HIS A 185 -10.49 14.84 -6.73
N ALA A 186 -11.73 14.38 -6.64
CA ALA A 186 -12.89 15.10 -7.14
C ALA A 186 -13.03 16.44 -6.40
N ARG A 187 -12.96 17.54 -7.16
CA ARG A 187 -12.98 18.91 -6.62
C ARG A 187 -14.03 19.79 -7.29
N ASP A 188 -14.93 19.24 -8.10
CA ASP A 188 -15.89 20.00 -8.91
C ASP A 188 -16.81 20.87 -8.05
N THR A 189 -17.20 20.35 -6.88
CA THR A 189 -18.07 21.03 -5.92
C THR A 189 -17.38 21.27 -4.58
N ALA A 190 -17.81 22.33 -3.87
CA ALA A 190 -17.34 22.59 -2.50
C ALA A 190 -17.67 21.44 -1.55
N ALA A 191 -18.80 20.76 -1.75
CA ALA A 191 -19.21 19.60 -0.97
C ALA A 191 -18.24 18.41 -1.13
N GLN A 192 -17.79 18.11 -2.35
CA GLN A 192 -16.79 17.07 -2.60
C GLN A 192 -15.46 17.41 -1.92
N ARG A 193 -14.99 18.65 -2.07
CA ARG A 193 -13.75 19.11 -1.42
C ARG A 193 -13.82 18.97 0.11
N LEU A 194 -14.92 19.45 0.71
CA LEU A 194 -15.11 19.37 2.15
C LEU A 194 -15.24 17.91 2.62
N SER A 195 -15.99 17.07 1.90
CA SER A 195 -16.13 15.65 2.24
C SER A 195 -14.79 14.91 2.17
N PHE A 196 -13.96 15.19 1.17
CA PHE A 196 -12.63 14.60 1.03
C PHE A 196 -11.71 15.05 2.17
N ARG A 197 -11.64 16.35 2.48
CA ARG A 197 -10.82 16.86 3.59
C ARG A 197 -11.30 16.36 4.95
N TRP A 198 -12.62 16.26 5.13
CA TRP A 198 -13.20 15.64 6.31
C TRP A 198 -12.79 14.17 6.42
N HIS A 199 -12.81 13.42 5.32
CA HIS A 199 -12.34 12.04 5.31
C HIS A 199 -10.87 11.94 5.71
N GLN A 200 -9.99 12.74 5.11
CA GLN A 200 -8.56 12.78 5.47
C GLN A 200 -8.37 13.08 6.96
N ALA A 201 -9.05 14.10 7.50
CA ALA A 201 -8.99 14.42 8.92
C ALA A 201 -9.43 13.23 9.80
N MET A 202 -10.50 12.54 9.41
CA MET A 202 -10.99 11.37 10.13
C MET A 202 -10.05 10.16 10.04
N VAL A 203 -9.30 9.99 8.94
CA VAL A 203 -8.25 8.96 8.83
C VAL A 203 -7.08 9.28 9.77
N VAL A 204 -6.62 10.53 9.74
CA VAL A 204 -5.53 11.03 10.60
C VAL A 204 -5.87 10.87 12.10
N LEU A 205 -7.13 11.09 12.48
CA LEU A 205 -7.61 10.90 13.84
C LEU A 205 -7.94 9.43 14.20
N GLY A 206 -7.75 8.48 13.28
CA GLY A 206 -8.06 7.07 13.48
C GLY A 206 -9.56 6.75 13.55
N PHE A 207 -10.43 7.66 13.13
CA PHE A 207 -11.88 7.44 13.06
C PHE A 207 -12.34 6.81 11.74
N ARG A 208 -11.47 6.76 10.73
CA ARG A 208 -11.73 6.09 9.44
C ARG A 208 -10.53 5.29 8.98
N GLN A 209 -10.80 4.22 8.24
CA GLN A 209 -9.77 3.36 7.67
C GLN A 209 -8.95 4.10 6.62
N SER A 210 -7.63 3.90 6.61
CA SER A 210 -6.79 4.25 5.46
C SER A 210 -7.00 3.24 4.33
N ILE A 211 -6.66 3.65 3.10
CA ILE A 211 -6.76 2.74 1.96
C ILE A 211 -5.75 1.58 2.06
N SER A 212 -4.57 1.81 2.64
CA SER A 212 -3.57 0.76 2.88
C SER A 212 -4.02 -0.28 3.92
N SER A 213 -4.72 0.14 4.97
CA SER A 213 -5.38 -0.79 5.92
C SER A 213 -6.52 -1.55 5.24
N SER A 214 -7.26 -0.91 4.32
CA SER A 214 -8.28 -1.59 3.52
C SER A 214 -7.68 -2.69 2.64
N LEU A 215 -6.50 -2.46 2.06
CA LEU A 215 -5.75 -3.47 1.31
C LEU A 215 -5.22 -4.59 2.20
N ARG A 216 -4.81 -4.28 3.44
CA ARG A 216 -4.46 -5.30 4.44
C ARG A 216 -5.61 -6.29 4.64
N ASN A 217 -6.83 -5.78 4.80
CA ASN A 217 -8.02 -6.63 4.95
C ASN A 217 -8.27 -7.48 3.69
N VAL A 218 -8.15 -6.91 2.49
CA VAL A 218 -8.27 -7.68 1.23
C VAL A 218 -7.28 -8.85 1.19
N LEU A 219 -6.07 -8.64 1.71
CA LEU A 219 -5.00 -9.62 1.68
C LEU A 219 -5.11 -10.67 2.79
N LEU A 220 -5.45 -10.27 4.03
CA LEU A 220 -5.38 -11.14 5.21
C LEU A 220 -6.73 -11.77 5.61
N ASP A 221 -7.85 -11.16 5.25
CA ASP A 221 -9.17 -11.72 5.58
C ASP A 221 -9.44 -12.99 4.76
N PRO A 222 -10.12 -13.99 5.34
CA PRO A 222 -10.58 -15.12 4.55
C PRO A 222 -11.58 -14.63 3.49
N PRO A 223 -11.51 -15.13 2.24
CA PRO A 223 -12.57 -14.86 1.29
C PRO A 223 -13.88 -15.42 1.85
N PRO A 224 -15.02 -14.73 1.64
CA PRO A 224 -16.31 -15.25 2.05
C PRO A 224 -16.52 -16.60 1.36
N THR A 225 -16.56 -17.67 2.15
CA THR A 225 -16.87 -19.01 1.66
C THR A 225 -18.24 -18.97 0.97
N SER A 226 -18.34 -19.60 -0.19
CA SER A 226 -19.63 -19.90 -0.81
C SER A 226 -20.35 -21.00 -0.02
N SER A 227 -20.61 -20.76 1.26
CA SER A 227 -21.37 -21.65 2.13
C SER A 227 -22.76 -21.05 2.29
N ASP A 228 -23.67 -21.54 1.46
CA ASP A 228 -25.11 -21.56 1.70
C ASP A 228 -25.37 -21.90 3.18
N PRO A 229 -26.07 -21.06 3.96
CA PRO A 229 -26.28 -21.27 5.40
C PRO A 229 -27.18 -22.46 5.74
N SER A 230 -27.46 -23.35 4.79
CA SER A 230 -28.44 -24.44 4.91
C SER A 230 -27.85 -25.85 5.10
N LYS A 231 -26.53 -26.00 5.26
CA LYS A 231 -25.93 -27.29 5.63
C LYS A 231 -25.26 -27.24 6.99
N ASP A 232 -26.11 -27.35 8.00
CA ASP A 232 -25.73 -27.79 9.33
C ASP A 232 -25.14 -29.21 9.28
N SER A 233 -24.13 -29.41 10.13
CA SER A 233 -23.66 -30.69 10.70
C SER A 233 -22.65 -31.54 9.91
N GLN A 234 -21.47 -31.61 10.56
CA GLN A 234 -20.55 -32.75 10.71
C GLN A 234 -19.31 -32.82 9.79
N ASP A 235 -18.18 -33.04 10.48
CA ASP A 235 -16.79 -33.22 10.03
C ASP A 235 -15.99 -31.99 9.57
N ILE A 236 -15.61 -31.16 10.55
CA ILE A 236 -14.37 -30.35 10.43
C ILE A 236 -13.19 -31.26 10.78
N GLY A 237 -12.70 -32.00 9.79
CA GLY A 237 -11.38 -32.64 9.85
C GLY A 237 -10.25 -31.60 9.78
N PRO A 238 -8.99 -31.95 10.14
CA PRO A 238 -7.88 -30.99 10.26
C PRO A 238 -7.32 -30.42 8.94
N LEU A 239 -8.05 -30.54 7.82
CA LEU A 239 -7.52 -30.37 6.46
C LEU A 239 -8.01 -29.09 5.74
N GLY A 240 -8.77 -28.21 6.40
CA GLY A 240 -9.27 -26.97 5.79
C GLY A 240 -8.31 -25.76 5.84
N LEU A 241 -7.00 -25.99 5.95
CA LEU A 241 -6.00 -24.93 6.15
C LEU A 241 -5.14 -24.63 4.90
N GLU A 242 -5.48 -25.20 3.75
CA GLU A 242 -4.86 -24.78 2.49
C GLU A 242 -5.49 -23.45 2.06
N GLY A 243 -4.66 -22.44 1.78
CA GLY A 243 -5.14 -21.14 1.32
C GLY A 243 -5.96 -21.31 0.04
N ASP A 244 -7.28 -21.14 0.15
CA ASP A 244 -8.18 -21.13 -1.00
C ASP A 244 -7.74 -20.04 -1.97
N ASP A 245 -7.69 -20.43 -3.24
CA ASP A 245 -7.33 -19.52 -4.32
C ASP A 245 -8.35 -18.39 -4.41
N VAL A 246 -7.86 -17.16 -4.63
CA VAL A 246 -8.75 -16.01 -4.70
C VAL A 246 -9.53 -16.06 -6.02
N SER A 247 -10.84 -16.30 -5.91
CA SER A 247 -11.72 -16.32 -7.08
C SER A 247 -11.94 -14.94 -7.72
N ASP A 248 -12.19 -14.93 -9.02
CA ASP A 248 -12.57 -13.73 -9.77
C ASP A 248 -13.78 -13.01 -9.18
N GLN A 249 -14.74 -13.77 -8.66
CA GLN A 249 -15.93 -13.19 -8.04
C GLN A 249 -15.57 -12.42 -6.76
N TYR A 250 -14.58 -12.88 -5.99
CA TYR A 250 -14.08 -12.14 -4.84
C TYR A 250 -13.42 -10.84 -5.27
N VAL A 251 -12.54 -10.87 -6.28
CA VAL A 251 -11.86 -9.65 -6.76
C VAL A 251 -12.87 -8.64 -7.29
N LYS A 252 -13.88 -9.07 -8.06
CA LYS A 252 -14.97 -8.19 -8.50
C LYS A 252 -15.71 -7.53 -7.34
N LYS A 253 -16.07 -8.30 -6.29
CA LYS A 253 -16.68 -7.74 -5.07
C LYS A 253 -15.76 -6.75 -4.35
N VAL A 254 -14.46 -7.03 -4.32
CA VAL A 254 -13.45 -6.11 -3.75
C VAL A 254 -13.40 -4.81 -4.55
N LEU A 255 -13.35 -4.89 -5.88
CA LEU A 255 -13.37 -3.72 -6.76
C LEU A 255 -14.66 -2.90 -6.59
N GLU A 256 -15.83 -3.54 -6.58
CA GLU A 256 -17.12 -2.87 -6.35
C GLU A 256 -17.16 -2.17 -4.99
N ARG A 257 -16.78 -2.89 -3.92
CA ARG A 257 -16.73 -2.35 -2.55
C ARG A 257 -15.77 -1.17 -2.46
N LEU A 258 -14.58 -1.31 -3.02
CA LEU A 258 -13.57 -0.26 -2.99
C LEU A 258 -14.06 0.93 -3.78
N SER A 259 -14.54 0.79 -5.02
CA SER A 259 -15.03 1.90 -5.86
C SER A 259 -16.02 2.83 -5.14
N ALA A 260 -16.95 2.28 -4.37
CA ALA A 260 -17.96 3.05 -3.64
C ALA A 260 -17.53 3.47 -2.21
N SER A 261 -16.41 2.95 -1.69
CA SER A 261 -15.99 3.21 -0.31
C SER A 261 -15.50 4.64 -0.12
N ASN A 262 -15.59 5.14 1.11
CA ASN A 262 -14.88 6.35 1.53
C ASN A 262 -13.38 6.06 1.63
N SER A 263 -12.55 6.67 0.78
CA SER A 263 -11.09 6.57 0.92
C SER A 263 -10.36 7.87 0.55
N THR A 264 -9.05 7.89 0.75
CA THR A 264 -8.13 8.78 0.05
C THR A 264 -8.04 8.40 -1.42
N SER A 265 -7.53 9.32 -2.25
CA SER A 265 -7.24 9.04 -3.64
C SER A 265 -5.97 8.18 -3.77
N ALA A 266 -6.02 7.16 -4.61
CA ALA A 266 -4.88 6.27 -4.86
C ALA A 266 -5.02 5.60 -6.23
N TYR A 267 -3.94 5.07 -6.78
CA TYR A 267 -4.04 4.03 -7.81
C TYR A 267 -3.86 2.68 -7.13
N LEU A 268 -4.80 1.77 -7.34
CA LEU A 268 -4.74 0.41 -6.80
C LEU A 268 -4.59 -0.56 -7.95
N ILE A 269 -3.55 -1.38 -7.91
CA ILE A 269 -3.25 -2.37 -8.93
C ILE A 269 -3.54 -3.74 -8.34
N PHE A 270 -4.37 -4.53 -9.02
CA PHE A 270 -4.67 -5.92 -8.65
C PHE A 270 -4.28 -6.82 -9.82
N CYS A 271 -3.49 -7.85 -9.58
CA CYS A 271 -3.21 -8.87 -10.59
C CYS A 271 -3.72 -10.24 -10.11
N GLN A 272 -4.56 -10.85 -10.94
CA GLN A 272 -4.94 -12.26 -10.91
C GLN A 272 -4.13 -13.03 -11.95
N PRO A 273 -4.15 -14.37 -11.97
CA PRO A 273 -3.35 -15.16 -12.92
C PRO A 273 -3.64 -14.81 -14.40
N GLU A 274 -4.85 -14.35 -14.71
CA GLU A 274 -5.29 -14.03 -16.07
C GLU A 274 -5.53 -12.55 -16.35
N THR A 275 -5.67 -11.69 -15.32
CA THR A 275 -6.12 -10.31 -15.53
C THR A 275 -5.40 -9.33 -14.59
N VAL A 276 -5.07 -8.16 -15.15
CA VAL A 276 -4.58 -6.99 -14.41
C VAL A 276 -5.71 -5.98 -14.33
N TYR A 277 -5.94 -5.43 -13.14
CA TYR A 277 -6.88 -4.33 -12.89
C TYR A 277 -6.11 -3.13 -12.33
N ILE A 278 -6.42 -1.94 -12.85
CA ILE A 278 -5.96 -0.67 -12.30
C ILE A 278 -7.17 0.15 -11.94
N MET A 279 -7.29 0.50 -10.67
CA MET A 279 -8.32 1.36 -10.13
C MET A 279 -7.76 2.74 -9.83
N GLU A 280 -8.25 3.75 -10.54
CA GLU A 280 -8.06 5.16 -10.23
C GLU A 280 -9.08 5.55 -9.15
N LYS A 281 -8.68 5.38 -7.88
CA LYS A 281 -9.56 5.59 -6.72
C LYS A 281 -9.66 7.07 -6.36
N ASP A 282 -10.89 7.52 -6.12
CA ASP A 282 -11.23 8.81 -5.53
C ASP A 282 -12.06 8.62 -4.25
N HIS A 283 -12.55 9.68 -3.60
CA HIS A 283 -13.21 9.58 -2.31
C HIS A 283 -14.34 8.57 -2.23
N ARG A 284 -15.26 8.55 -3.22
CA ARG A 284 -16.48 7.70 -3.27
C ARG A 284 -16.79 7.22 -4.68
N SER A 285 -15.78 7.25 -5.54
CA SER A 285 -15.87 6.87 -6.93
C SER A 285 -14.53 6.29 -7.33
N ALA A 286 -14.53 5.50 -8.40
CA ALA A 286 -13.30 5.08 -9.04
C ALA A 286 -13.56 4.78 -10.51
N THR A 287 -12.50 4.86 -11.30
CA THR A 287 -12.46 4.32 -12.67
C THR A 287 -11.62 3.06 -12.63
N VAL A 288 -12.10 1.98 -13.25
CA VAL A 288 -11.38 0.70 -13.31
C VAL A 288 -11.04 0.38 -14.76
N ARG A 289 -9.75 0.18 -15.03
CA ARG A 289 -9.24 -0.37 -16.28
C ARG A 289 -8.80 -1.81 -16.04
N GLN A 290 -8.93 -2.65 -17.05
CA GLN A 290 -8.48 -4.03 -17.00
C GLN A 290 -7.79 -4.43 -18.29
N SER A 291 -6.86 -5.39 -18.20
CA SER A 291 -6.16 -5.95 -19.35
C SER A 291 -5.79 -7.40 -19.05
N ASP A 292 -5.88 -8.26 -20.06
CA ASP A 292 -5.40 -9.63 -20.00
C ASP A 292 -3.94 -9.75 -20.48
N THR A 293 -3.31 -8.68 -20.98
CA THR A 293 -1.97 -8.73 -21.57
C THR A 293 -0.99 -7.84 -20.83
N PHE A 294 -1.26 -6.54 -20.80
CA PHE A 294 -0.38 -5.58 -20.16
C PHE A 294 -1.18 -4.37 -19.68
N LEU A 295 -0.89 -3.91 -18.47
CA LEU A 295 -1.42 -2.66 -17.92
C LEU A 295 -0.43 -2.08 -16.92
N THR A 296 -0.28 -0.77 -16.93
CA THR A 296 0.68 -0.03 -16.08
C THR A 296 0.03 1.25 -15.56
N ALA A 297 0.45 1.66 -14.36
CA ALA A 297 0.13 2.94 -13.77
C ALA A 297 1.35 3.47 -13.02
N CYS A 298 1.56 4.77 -13.15
CA CYS A 298 2.50 5.50 -12.32
C CYS A 298 1.73 6.33 -11.28
N ASN A 299 1.82 7.65 -11.35
CA ASN A 299 1.20 8.61 -10.44
C ASN A 299 0.27 9.62 -11.16
N HIS A 300 -0.21 9.29 -12.37
CA HIS A 300 -1.12 10.12 -13.18
C HIS A 300 -2.35 9.32 -13.66
N ASP A 301 -3.44 10.03 -13.97
CA ASP A 301 -4.67 9.40 -14.48
C ASP A 301 -4.46 9.05 -15.95
N ALA A 302 -5.17 8.04 -16.48
CA ALA A 302 -5.04 7.64 -17.88
C ALA A 302 -5.32 8.80 -18.87
N LYS A 303 -6.24 9.70 -18.52
CA LYS A 303 -6.56 10.89 -19.33
C LYS A 303 -5.39 11.87 -19.46
N ASP A 304 -4.44 11.86 -18.52
CA ASP A 304 -3.29 12.75 -18.54
C ASP A 304 -2.27 12.30 -19.60
N GLU A 305 -2.34 11.04 -20.03
CA GLU A 305 -1.53 10.53 -21.16
C GLU A 305 -1.97 11.15 -22.50
N GLU A 306 -3.26 11.54 -22.62
CA GLU A 306 -3.81 12.22 -23.80
C GLU A 306 -3.53 13.73 -23.77
N ASP A 307 -3.45 14.33 -22.58
CA ASP A 307 -3.17 15.76 -22.37
C ASP A 307 -2.13 15.99 -21.26
N PRO A 308 -0.83 15.96 -21.60
CA PRO A 308 0.26 16.14 -20.64
C PRO A 308 0.28 17.50 -19.95
N SER A 309 -0.44 18.51 -20.47
CA SER A 309 -0.47 19.85 -19.87
C SER A 309 -1.14 19.87 -18.50
N GLN A 310 -2.12 18.99 -18.27
CA GLN A 310 -2.79 18.82 -16.99
C GLN A 310 -1.84 18.27 -15.92
N LEU A 311 -1.02 17.30 -16.30
CA LEU A 311 -0.02 16.70 -15.42
C LEU A 311 1.01 17.75 -14.94
N GLN A 312 1.46 18.62 -15.85
CA GLN A 312 2.40 19.69 -15.53
C GLN A 312 1.80 20.72 -14.57
N GLN A 313 0.51 21.05 -14.73
CA GLN A 313 -0.20 21.94 -13.79
C GLN A 313 -0.33 21.32 -12.40
N VAL A 314 -0.64 20.01 -12.32
CA VAL A 314 -0.74 19.30 -11.04
C VAL A 314 0.61 19.20 -10.35
N ALA A 315 1.67 18.89 -11.10
CA ALA A 315 3.04 18.91 -10.60
C ALA A 315 3.43 20.31 -10.07
N GLY A 316 3.10 21.37 -10.83
CA GLY A 316 3.32 22.76 -10.40
C GLY A 316 2.57 23.12 -9.12
N ALA A 317 1.30 22.73 -9.00
CA ALA A 317 0.51 22.99 -7.79
C ALA A 317 1.02 22.22 -6.56
N LEU A 318 1.55 21.01 -6.75
CA LEU A 318 2.24 20.27 -5.68
C LEU A 318 3.54 20.97 -5.27
N ALA A 319 4.25 21.57 -6.24
CA ALA A 319 5.49 22.28 -5.97
C ALA A 319 5.30 23.64 -5.29
N GLU A 320 4.24 24.38 -5.66
CA GLU A 320 3.87 25.66 -5.06
C GLU A 320 3.35 25.52 -3.62
N GLY A 321 2.79 24.35 -3.26
CA GLY A 321 2.42 24.00 -1.88
C GLY A 321 3.59 23.76 -0.93
N GLY A 322 4.82 24.08 -1.39
CA GLY A 322 6.07 23.58 -0.85
C GLY A 322 6.25 22.14 -1.31
N ASP A 323 7.10 21.89 -2.31
CA ASP A 323 7.50 20.55 -2.76
C ASP A 323 8.36 19.83 -1.70
N ALA A 324 7.87 19.80 -0.47
CA ALA A 324 8.52 19.28 0.71
C ALA A 324 9.00 17.83 0.51
N THR A 325 8.28 17.11 -0.33
CA THR A 325 8.35 15.66 -0.41
C THR A 325 8.89 15.18 -1.75
N GLY A 326 9.25 16.09 -2.67
CA GLY A 326 9.67 15.79 -4.04
C GLY A 326 8.54 15.20 -4.90
N MET A 327 7.29 15.43 -4.49
CA MET A 327 6.12 14.84 -5.15
C MET A 327 5.73 15.61 -6.41
N GLY A 328 6.07 16.91 -6.49
CA GLY A 328 5.95 17.68 -7.72
C GLY A 328 6.80 17.08 -8.84
N ASP A 329 8.08 16.82 -8.56
CA ASP A 329 9.01 16.18 -9.49
C ASP A 329 8.55 14.76 -9.91
N ILE A 330 8.17 13.93 -8.94
CA ILE A 330 7.68 12.56 -9.18
C ILE A 330 6.46 12.57 -10.11
N VAL A 331 5.49 13.46 -9.85
CA VAL A 331 4.27 13.57 -10.67
C VAL A 331 4.60 14.13 -12.05
N GLY A 332 5.49 15.14 -12.13
CA GLY A 332 5.92 15.73 -13.40
C GLY A 332 6.65 14.72 -14.32
N MET A 333 7.43 13.81 -13.74
CA MET A 333 8.11 12.73 -14.48
C MET A 333 7.23 11.51 -14.75
N SER A 334 5.99 11.50 -14.27
CA SER A 334 5.18 10.28 -14.24
C SER A 334 4.85 9.73 -15.64
N ALA A 335 4.48 10.60 -16.59
CA ALA A 335 4.15 10.19 -17.95
C ALA A 335 5.38 9.69 -18.74
N SER A 336 6.55 10.31 -18.52
CA SER A 336 7.79 9.87 -19.18
C SER A 336 8.29 8.54 -18.60
N SER A 337 8.21 8.36 -17.29
CA SER A 337 8.50 7.08 -16.63
C SER A 337 7.59 5.95 -17.14
N ASN A 338 6.29 6.21 -17.29
CA ASN A 338 5.35 5.24 -17.84
C ASN A 338 5.70 4.87 -19.29
N SER A 339 5.95 5.89 -20.13
CA SER A 339 6.35 5.67 -21.53
C SER A 339 7.64 4.85 -21.65
N CYS A 340 8.62 5.11 -20.77
CA CYS A 340 9.87 4.35 -20.70
C CYS A 340 9.62 2.88 -20.30
N ALA A 341 8.83 2.64 -19.25
CA ALA A 341 8.48 1.30 -18.82
C ALA A 341 7.77 0.51 -19.91
N ILE A 342 6.81 1.13 -20.62
CA ILE A 342 6.11 0.53 -21.76
C ILE A 342 7.10 0.17 -22.86
N ALA A 343 8.03 1.07 -23.20
CA ALA A 343 9.02 0.81 -24.24
C ALA A 343 9.94 -0.35 -23.88
N GLN A 344 10.47 -0.39 -22.65
CA GLN A 344 11.33 -1.47 -22.19
C GLN A 344 10.62 -2.83 -22.17
N ILE A 345 9.38 -2.87 -21.67
CA ILE A 345 8.58 -4.10 -21.63
C ILE A 345 8.25 -4.59 -23.04
N LYS A 346 7.91 -3.68 -23.96
CA LYS A 346 7.68 -4.04 -25.37
C LYS A 346 8.93 -4.63 -26.01
N THR A 347 10.11 -4.07 -25.75
CA THR A 347 11.39 -4.64 -26.23
C THR A 347 11.58 -6.05 -25.69
N LEU A 348 11.40 -6.26 -24.38
CA LEU A 348 11.54 -7.58 -23.74
C LEU A 348 10.52 -8.60 -24.23
N MET A 349 9.33 -8.17 -24.68
CA MET A 349 8.32 -9.05 -25.25
C MET A 349 8.54 -9.38 -26.74
N SER A 350 9.38 -8.61 -27.42
CA SER A 350 9.70 -8.81 -28.85
C SER A 350 10.95 -9.65 -29.11
N GLU A 351 11.73 -9.93 -28.05
CA GLU A 351 12.89 -10.82 -28.04
C GLU A 351 12.49 -12.27 -27.71
#